data_AF-A0A4R1TZU4-F1
#
_entry.id   AF-A0A4R1TZU4-F1
#
_cell.length_a   1.000
_cell.length_b   1.000
_cell.length_c   1.000
_cell.angle_alpha   90.00
_cell.angle_beta   90.00
_cell.angle_gamma   90.00
#
_symmetry.space_group_name_H-M   'P 1'
#
loop_
_entity.id
_entity.type
_entity.pdbx_description
1 polymer ?
#
loop_
_entity_poly.entity_id
_entity_poly.type
_entity_poly.pdbx_seq_one_letter_code
_entity_poly.pdbx_strand_id
1 'polypeptide(L)'
;MITRYPQTTDVAGIVLGYLLHALNVHQRYDFIDTAGLPEATVHVEDRGIVLSVTNKPAPALRDIVATLAADAQYDVVLTRVTRKPRDVIELSVDLTLGLLPCAPWSMNDLAVWTGPGGDTWLVPLGVGPAVLMTFEGCSLELVSPYHTLEERASGILRAGADIASLLPLGEVR
;
A
#
# COMPACT_ATOMS: atom_id res chain seq x y z
N MET A 1 26.54 -13.86 3.34
CA MET A 1 26.19 -12.43 3.41
C MET A 1 24.97 -12.36 4.31
N ILE A 2 25.09 -11.79 5.52
CA ILE A 2 23.97 -11.76 6.47
C ILE A 2 23.12 -10.55 6.06
N THR A 3 22.05 -10.81 5.31
CA THR A 3 21.01 -9.83 5.02
C THR A 3 20.44 -9.39 6.37
N ARG A 4 20.66 -8.12 6.74
CA ARG A 4 20.03 -7.56 7.93
C ARG A 4 18.56 -7.38 7.60
N TYR A 5 17.72 -8.21 8.19
CA TYR A 5 16.28 -8.05 8.15
C TYR A 5 15.93 -6.68 8.76
N PRO A 6 15.12 -5.82 8.10
CA PRO A 6 14.53 -4.68 8.77
C PRO A 6 13.74 -5.21 9.97
N GLN A 7 14.09 -4.72 11.16
CA GLN A 7 13.42 -5.10 12.39
C GLN A 7 11.94 -4.75 12.24
N THR A 8 11.07 -5.76 12.33
CA THR A 8 9.61 -5.76 12.09
C THR A 8 8.79 -4.88 13.05
N THR A 9 9.40 -3.86 13.64
CA THR A 9 8.81 -2.92 14.59
C THR A 9 8.85 -1.47 14.12
N ASP A 10 9.48 -1.17 12.98
CA ASP A 10 9.39 0.17 12.40
C ASP A 10 8.06 0.36 11.63
N VAL A 11 7.66 1.62 11.43
CA VAL A 11 6.38 1.95 10.78
C VAL A 11 6.30 1.40 9.36
N ALA A 12 7.42 1.34 8.65
CA ALA A 12 7.44 0.82 7.29
C ALA A 12 7.10 -0.68 7.27
N GLY A 13 7.69 -1.47 8.17
CA GLY A 13 7.39 -2.88 8.35
C GLY A 13 5.95 -3.14 8.79
N ILE A 14 5.38 -2.29 9.64
CA ILE A 14 3.97 -2.41 10.08
C ILE A 14 3.01 -2.11 8.94
N VAL A 15 3.23 -1.02 8.20
CA VAL A 15 2.42 -0.69 7.02
C VAL A 15 2.52 -1.80 5.97
N LEU A 16 3.73 -2.34 5.75
CA LEU A 16 3.92 -3.45 4.84
C LEU A 16 3.18 -4.72 5.31
N GLY A 17 3.29 -5.05 6.60
CA GLY A 17 2.57 -6.17 7.20
C GLY A 17 1.05 -6.02 7.09
N TYR A 18 0.52 -4.80 7.24
CA TYR A 18 -0.89 -4.50 7.05
C TYR A 18 -1.36 -4.77 5.61
N LEU A 19 -0.58 -4.34 4.61
CA LEU A 19 -0.89 -4.58 3.20
C LEU A 19 -0.76 -6.06 2.81
N LEU A 20 0.22 -6.77 3.36
CA LEU A 20 0.34 -8.23 3.21
C LEU A 20 -0.85 -8.95 3.83
N HIS A 21 -1.34 -8.49 4.98
CA HIS A 21 -2.54 -9.02 5.61
C HIS A 21 -3.78 -8.81 4.73
N ALA A 22 -3.93 -7.63 4.11
CA ALA A 22 -5.00 -7.35 3.15
C ALA A 22 -4.99 -8.30 1.94
N LEU A 23 -3.80 -8.70 1.48
CA LEU A 23 -3.63 -9.71 0.42
C LEU A 23 -3.72 -11.17 0.93
N ASN A 24 -4.03 -11.37 2.20
CA ASN A 24 -4.05 -12.69 2.85
C ASN A 24 -2.72 -13.46 2.70
N VAL A 25 -1.59 -12.73 2.69
CA VAL A 25 -0.24 -13.29 2.54
C VAL A 25 0.40 -13.45 3.92
N HIS A 26 0.49 -14.70 4.39
CA HIS A 26 1.00 -14.99 5.74
C HIS A 26 2.35 -15.72 5.78
N GLN A 27 2.81 -16.29 4.65
CA GLN A 27 3.95 -17.23 4.67
C GLN A 27 4.91 -17.17 3.48
N ARG A 28 4.54 -16.56 2.35
CA ARG A 28 5.37 -16.55 1.13
C ARG A 28 5.39 -15.16 0.47
N TYR A 29 6.55 -14.53 0.53
CA TYR A 29 6.91 -13.34 -0.22
C TYR A 29 8.44 -13.24 -0.22
N ASP A 30 8.98 -12.66 -1.28
CA ASP A 30 10.41 -12.45 -1.41
C ASP A 30 10.75 -10.97 -1.25
N PHE A 31 11.85 -10.69 -0.56
CA PHE A 31 12.42 -9.35 -0.59
C PHE A 31 13.15 -9.17 -1.91
N ILE A 32 12.78 -8.13 -2.65
CA ILE A 32 13.44 -7.80 -3.92
C ILE A 32 14.31 -6.57 -3.74
N ASP A 33 15.55 -6.68 -4.20
CA ASP A 33 16.47 -5.54 -4.32
C ASP A 33 16.46 -5.08 -5.78
N THR A 34 15.42 -4.32 -6.13
CA THR A 34 15.34 -3.68 -7.44
C THR A 34 15.94 -2.28 -7.33
N ALA A 35 16.94 -1.99 -8.15
CA ALA A 35 17.62 -0.70 -8.16
C ALA A 35 16.62 0.48 -8.22
N GLY A 36 16.62 1.30 -7.17
CA GLY A 36 15.76 2.48 -7.07
C GLY A 36 14.51 2.32 -6.20
N LEU A 37 14.10 1.08 -5.87
CA LEU A 37 13.04 0.86 -4.88
C LEU A 37 13.55 1.02 -3.44
N PRO A 38 12.67 1.40 -2.50
CA PRO A 38 12.94 1.37 -1.06
C PRO A 38 13.37 0.00 -0.54
N GLU A 39 14.13 -0.03 0.55
CA GLU A 39 14.54 -1.27 1.23
C GLU A 39 13.34 -2.07 1.75
N ALA A 40 12.28 -1.39 2.19
CA ALA A 40 11.01 -2.00 2.59
C ALA A 40 10.17 -2.35 1.35
N THR A 41 10.67 -3.24 0.50
CA THR A 41 9.99 -3.74 -0.70
C THR A 41 9.91 -5.27 -0.68
N VAL A 42 8.73 -5.79 -0.98
CA VAL A 42 8.47 -7.22 -1.11
C VAL A 42 7.71 -7.51 -2.40
N HIS A 43 8.01 -8.67 -2.97
CA HIS A 43 7.31 -9.25 -4.10
C HIS A 43 6.49 -10.45 -3.63
N VAL A 44 5.20 -10.42 -3.92
CA VAL A 44 4.27 -11.53 -3.73
C VAL A 44 4.11 -12.21 -5.08
N GLU A 45 5.01 -13.14 -5.40
CA GLU A 45 5.11 -13.76 -6.73
C GLU A 45 3.80 -14.39 -7.18
N ASP A 46 3.12 -15.15 -6.30
CA ASP A 46 1.85 -15.82 -6.59
C ASP A 46 0.73 -14.85 -7.01
N ARG A 47 0.89 -13.55 -6.75
CA ARG A 47 -0.07 -12.49 -7.10
C ARG A 47 0.45 -11.51 -8.14
N GLY A 48 1.74 -11.60 -8.51
CA GLY A 48 2.40 -10.61 -9.37
C GLY A 48 2.36 -9.19 -8.79
N ILE A 49 2.41 -9.05 -7.46
CA ILE A 49 2.32 -7.76 -6.77
C ILE A 49 3.66 -7.41 -6.12
N VAL A 50 4.12 -6.18 -6.33
CA VAL A 50 5.20 -5.56 -5.56
C VAL A 50 4.61 -4.55 -4.59
N LEU A 51 4.85 -4.76 -3.30
CA LEU A 51 4.51 -3.82 -2.24
C LEU A 51 5.78 -3.11 -1.79
N SER A 52 5.76 -1.79 -1.77
CA SER A 52 6.90 -0.98 -1.34
C SER A 52 6.45 0.11 -0.38
N VAL A 53 7.24 0.36 0.67
CA VAL A 53 6.97 1.39 1.66
C VAL A 53 8.14 2.38 1.73
N THR A 54 7.83 3.68 1.75
CA THR A 54 8.85 4.73 1.74
C THR A 54 8.46 5.92 2.61
N ASN A 55 9.46 6.69 3.03
CA ASN A 55 9.27 8.02 3.63
C ASN A 55 9.63 9.16 2.65
N LYS A 56 10.02 8.82 1.40
CA LYS A 56 10.31 9.84 0.38
C LYS A 56 9.02 10.58 0.02
N PRO A 57 9.04 11.92 -0.07
CA PRO A 57 7.85 12.70 -0.41
C PRO A 57 7.42 12.43 -1.85
N ALA A 58 6.13 12.60 -2.14
CA ALA A 58 5.64 12.64 -3.52
C ALA A 58 6.29 13.83 -4.27
N PRO A 59 6.57 13.72 -5.59
CA PRO A 59 6.26 12.59 -6.48
C PRO A 59 7.40 11.56 -6.60
N ALA A 60 8.34 11.51 -5.64
CA ALA A 60 9.51 10.64 -5.76
C ALA A 60 9.09 9.18 -5.98
N LEU A 61 9.80 8.50 -6.89
CA LEU A 61 9.62 7.09 -7.27
C LEU A 61 8.40 6.76 -8.14
N ARG A 62 7.54 7.74 -8.52
CA ARG A 62 6.41 7.48 -9.44
C ARG A 62 6.84 6.83 -10.76
N ASP A 63 7.90 7.35 -11.37
CA ASP A 63 8.41 6.81 -12.63
C ASP A 63 8.93 5.37 -12.45
N ILE A 64 9.57 5.07 -11.30
CA ILE A 64 10.06 3.72 -11.00
C ILE A 64 8.89 2.74 -10.84
N VAL A 65 7.81 3.15 -10.17
CA VAL A 65 6.58 2.35 -10.04
C VAL A 65 6.00 2.03 -11.41
N ALA A 66 5.85 3.05 -12.26
CA ALA A 66 5.30 2.88 -13.60
C ALA A 66 6.18 2.01 -14.51
N THR A 67 7.51 2.24 -14.51
CA THR A 67 8.46 1.45 -15.29
C THR A 67 8.48 0.00 -14.83
N LEU A 68 8.53 -0.26 -13.53
CA LEU A 68 8.53 -1.63 -13.01
C LEU A 68 7.24 -2.37 -13.38
N ALA A 69 6.08 -1.73 -13.23
CA ALA A 69 4.81 -2.33 -13.59
C ALA A 69 4.72 -2.66 -15.09
N ALA A 70 5.26 -1.79 -15.95
CA ALA A 70 5.27 -2.00 -17.39
C ALA A 70 6.27 -3.09 -17.83
N ASP A 71 7.51 -3.04 -17.33
CA ASP A 71 8.59 -3.91 -17.79
C ASP A 71 8.49 -5.33 -17.23
N ALA A 72 8.07 -5.45 -15.96
CA ALA A 72 7.98 -6.74 -15.27
C ALA A 72 6.55 -7.30 -15.22
N GLN A 73 5.56 -6.55 -15.74
CA GLN A 73 4.14 -6.91 -15.70
C GLN A 73 3.65 -7.23 -14.29
N TYR A 74 3.98 -6.35 -13.33
CA TYR A 74 3.52 -6.45 -11.95
C TYR A 74 2.53 -5.34 -11.62
N ASP A 75 1.64 -5.60 -10.68
CA ASP A 75 0.98 -4.52 -9.96
C ASP A 75 1.95 -3.99 -8.91
N VAL A 76 2.16 -2.68 -8.87
CA VAL A 76 3.15 -2.05 -7.99
C VAL A 76 2.43 -1.04 -7.10
N VAL A 77 2.45 -1.30 -5.79
CA VAL A 77 1.86 -0.47 -4.73
C VAL A 77 3.00 0.20 -3.96
N LEU A 78 3.18 1.51 -4.14
CA LEU A 78 4.11 2.32 -3.37
C LEU A 78 3.36 3.12 -2.31
N THR A 79 3.52 2.71 -1.05
CA THR A 79 2.94 3.40 0.10
C THR A 79 3.95 4.37 0.71
N ARG A 80 3.56 5.63 0.81
CA ARG A 80 4.31 6.68 1.49
C ARG A 80 3.79 6.85 2.90
N VAL A 81 4.72 6.84 3.84
CA VAL A 81 4.46 7.12 5.24
C VAL A 81 4.99 8.49 5.57
N THR A 82 4.10 9.37 6.02
CA THR A 82 4.47 10.67 6.58
C THR A 82 4.09 10.72 8.05
N ARG A 83 5.06 10.96 8.94
CA ARG A 83 4.78 11.26 10.34
C ARG A 83 4.49 12.76 10.48
N LYS A 84 3.30 13.11 10.97
CA LYS A 84 2.88 14.47 11.33
C LYS A 84 3.07 14.71 12.84
N PRO A 85 3.07 15.97 13.30
CA PRO A 85 3.09 16.29 14.73
C PRO A 85 1.99 15.54 15.49
N ARG A 86 2.25 15.20 16.76
CA ARG A 86 1.37 14.39 17.63
C ARG A 86 1.24 12.93 17.19
N ASP A 87 2.30 12.36 16.61
CA ASP A 87 2.40 10.96 16.23
C ASP A 87 1.30 10.47 15.27
N VAL A 88 0.76 11.39 14.47
CA VAL A 88 -0.21 11.05 13.43
C VAL A 88 0.53 10.50 12.22
N ILE A 89 0.24 9.25 11.85
CA ILE A 89 0.75 8.64 10.63
C ILE A 89 -0.26 8.92 9.50
N GLU A 90 0.22 9.56 8.45
CA GLU A 90 -0.53 9.73 7.21
C GLU A 90 0.07 8.83 6.13
N LEU A 91 -0.81 8.14 5.41
CA LEU A 91 -0.45 7.27 4.31
C LEU A 91 -0.97 7.85 3.00
N SER A 92 -0.13 7.84 1.97
CA SER A 92 -0.56 8.02 0.59
C SER A 92 0.01 6.93 -0.30
N VAL A 93 -0.75 6.47 -1.28
CA VAL A 93 -0.38 5.33 -2.12
C VAL A 93 -0.35 5.78 -3.57
N ASP A 94 0.76 5.48 -4.25
CA ASP A 94 0.79 5.46 -5.70
C ASP A 94 0.73 4.01 -6.17
N LEU A 95 -0.08 3.76 -7.18
CA LEU A 95 -0.34 2.44 -7.70
C LEU A 95 -0.21 2.46 -9.22
N THR A 96 0.46 1.45 -9.76
CA THR A 96 0.33 1.08 -11.17
C THR A 96 -0.10 -0.37 -11.27
N LEU A 97 -1.22 -0.62 -11.96
CA LEU A 97 -1.70 -1.95 -12.27
C LEU A 97 -1.11 -2.40 -13.62
N GLY A 98 -0.09 -3.25 -13.58
CA GLY A 98 0.59 -3.81 -14.75
C GLY A 98 -0.02 -5.13 -15.21
N LEU A 99 -0.84 -5.79 -14.39
CA LEU A 99 -1.48 -7.07 -14.69
C LEU A 99 -2.80 -6.94 -15.45
N LEU A 100 -3.31 -5.73 -15.64
CA LEU A 100 -4.51 -5.52 -16.44
C LEU A 100 -4.27 -6.01 -17.88
N PRO A 101 -5.31 -6.57 -18.56
CA PRO A 101 -5.18 -7.08 -19.92
C PRO A 101 -4.96 -5.97 -20.98
N CYS A 102 -4.97 -4.71 -20.58
CA CYS A 102 -4.78 -3.53 -21.42
C CYS A 102 -3.48 -2.80 -21.05
N ALA A 103 -3.33 -1.54 -21.49
CA ALA A 103 -2.19 -0.73 -21.08
C ALA A 103 -2.17 -0.55 -19.55
N PRO A 104 -0.98 -0.51 -18.91
CA PRO A 104 -0.87 -0.30 -17.47
C PRO A 104 -1.65 0.93 -17.03
N TRP A 105 -2.41 0.79 -15.94
CA TRP A 105 -3.24 1.85 -15.40
C TRP A 105 -2.62 2.38 -14.11
N SER A 106 -2.47 3.69 -13.98
CA SER A 106 -1.85 4.31 -12.80
C SER A 106 -2.78 5.29 -12.12
N MET A 107 -2.72 5.32 -10.78
CA MET A 107 -3.37 6.33 -9.96
C MET A 107 -2.47 6.68 -8.78
N ASN A 108 -2.43 7.96 -8.44
CA ASN A 108 -1.55 8.51 -7.43
C ASN A 108 -2.34 9.10 -6.28
N ASP A 109 -1.68 9.27 -5.14
CA ASP A 109 -2.25 9.93 -3.95
C ASP A 109 -3.55 9.27 -3.45
N LEU A 110 -3.63 7.94 -3.59
CA LEU A 110 -4.68 7.10 -3.03
C LEU A 110 -4.54 7.02 -1.50
N ALA A 111 -5.66 6.84 -0.80
CA ALA A 111 -5.69 6.55 0.62
C ALA A 111 -6.00 5.07 0.86
N VAL A 112 -5.43 4.50 1.92
CA VAL A 112 -5.85 3.19 2.42
C VAL A 112 -7.18 3.35 3.16
N TRP A 113 -8.17 2.53 2.82
CA TRP A 113 -9.53 2.59 3.37
C TRP A 113 -9.99 1.21 3.78
N THR A 114 -10.56 1.09 4.98
CA THR A 114 -11.10 -0.17 5.49
C THR A 114 -12.62 -0.11 5.55
N GLY A 115 -13.26 -1.06 4.87
CA GLY A 115 -14.71 -1.20 4.87
C GLY A 115 -15.25 -1.70 6.21
N PRO A 116 -16.57 -1.57 6.46
CA PRO A 116 -17.20 -2.11 7.66
C PRO A 116 -17.02 -3.63 7.80
N GLY A 117 -16.85 -4.35 6.68
CA GLY A 117 -16.58 -5.79 6.65
C GLY A 117 -15.12 -6.18 6.87
N GLY A 118 -14.20 -5.21 6.98
CA GLY A 118 -12.76 -5.45 7.10
C GLY A 118 -12.01 -5.45 5.77
N ASP A 119 -12.69 -5.28 4.64
CA ASP A 119 -12.05 -5.23 3.32
C ASP A 119 -11.14 -4.01 3.19
N THR A 120 -9.95 -4.19 2.62
CA THR A 120 -8.97 -3.12 2.41
C THR A 120 -9.00 -2.63 0.97
N TRP A 121 -9.14 -1.33 0.80
CA TRP A 121 -9.22 -0.64 -0.48
C TRP A 121 -8.19 0.48 -0.57
N LEU A 122 -7.80 0.80 -1.80
CA LEU A 122 -7.06 2.01 -2.16
C LEU A 122 -8.03 2.96 -2.88
N VAL A 123 -8.31 4.12 -2.26
CA VAL A 123 -9.39 5.01 -2.70
C VAL A 123 -8.90 6.42 -3.03
N PRO A 124 -9.44 7.07 -4.08
CA PRO A 124 -9.03 8.41 -4.49
C PRO A 124 -9.53 9.46 -3.48
N LEU A 125 -9.13 10.74 -3.61
CA LEU A 125 -9.57 11.83 -2.73
C LEU A 125 -11.10 12.05 -2.72
N GLY A 126 -11.74 11.82 -3.86
CA GLY A 126 -13.18 12.03 -4.06
C GLY A 126 -13.92 10.75 -4.43
N VAL A 127 -14.91 10.84 -5.31
CA VAL A 127 -15.56 9.67 -5.91
C VAL A 127 -14.85 9.31 -7.21
N GLY A 128 -14.64 8.03 -7.45
CA GLY A 128 -13.98 7.53 -8.65
C GLY A 128 -13.54 6.08 -8.54
N PRO A 129 -12.71 5.62 -9.49
CA PRO A 129 -12.16 4.28 -9.47
C PRO A 129 -11.35 4.04 -8.20
N ALA A 130 -11.53 2.86 -7.62
CA ALA A 130 -10.86 2.39 -6.42
C ALA A 130 -10.30 0.99 -6.66
N VAL A 131 -9.35 0.58 -5.83
CA VAL A 131 -8.73 -0.74 -5.97
C VAL A 131 -8.96 -1.55 -4.71
N LEU A 132 -9.66 -2.66 -4.85
CA LEU A 132 -9.82 -3.63 -3.77
C LEU A 132 -8.56 -4.50 -3.70
N MET A 133 -8.02 -4.67 -2.49
CA MET A 133 -6.96 -5.63 -2.22
C MET A 133 -7.59 -6.90 -1.67
N THR A 134 -7.41 -8.00 -2.38
CA THR A 134 -7.93 -9.31 -1.98
C THR A 134 -6.80 -10.34 -1.97
N PHE A 135 -7.15 -11.57 -1.57
CA PHE A 135 -6.24 -12.68 -1.80
C PHE A 135 -5.83 -12.74 -3.28
N GLU A 136 -6.74 -12.63 -4.26
CA GLU A 136 -6.44 -12.70 -5.70
C GLU A 136 -5.47 -11.64 -6.22
N GLY A 137 -5.27 -10.56 -5.47
CA GLY A 137 -4.43 -9.43 -5.84
C GLY A 137 -5.21 -8.13 -5.83
N CYS A 138 -4.87 -7.21 -6.74
CA CYS A 138 -5.55 -5.93 -6.89
C CYS A 138 -6.67 -6.01 -7.92
N SER A 139 -7.90 -5.67 -7.53
CA SER A 139 -9.05 -5.54 -8.45
C SER A 139 -9.41 -4.06 -8.63
N LEU A 140 -9.37 -3.57 -9.87
CA LEU A 140 -9.83 -2.23 -10.22
C LEU A 140 -11.34 -2.17 -10.33
N GLU A 141 -11.98 -1.43 -9.42
CA GLU A 141 -13.42 -1.17 -9.44
C GLU A 141 -13.68 0.26 -9.90
N LEU A 142 -14.62 0.43 -10.84
CA LEU A 142 -14.96 1.75 -11.38
C LEU A 142 -15.85 2.59 -10.45
N VAL A 143 -16.43 1.95 -9.44
CA VAL A 143 -17.32 2.57 -8.45
C VAL A 143 -16.64 2.53 -7.09
N SER A 144 -16.68 3.65 -6.37
CA SER A 144 -16.09 3.75 -5.03
C SER A 144 -16.83 2.84 -4.03
N PRO A 145 -16.13 2.31 -3.00
CA PRO A 145 -16.74 1.46 -1.97
C PRO A 145 -17.54 2.23 -0.90
N TYR A 146 -17.77 3.53 -1.13
CA TYR A 146 -18.52 4.43 -0.26
C TYR A 146 -19.47 5.28 -1.08
N HIS A 147 -20.58 5.68 -0.47
CA HIS A 147 -21.59 6.57 -1.05
C HIS A 147 -21.33 8.04 -0.73
N THR A 148 -20.65 8.32 0.38
CA THR A 148 -20.40 9.68 0.86
C THR A 148 -18.93 9.92 1.20
N LEU A 149 -18.51 11.20 1.19
CA LEU A 149 -17.17 11.57 1.64
C LEU A 149 -16.97 11.37 3.15
N GLU A 150 -18.05 11.34 3.92
CA GLU A 150 -18.03 11.01 5.35
C GLU A 150 -17.72 9.52 5.58
N GLU A 151 -18.34 8.63 4.80
CA GLU A 151 -18.03 7.20 4.79
C GLU A 151 -16.59 6.95 4.34
N ARG A 152 -16.13 7.71 3.34
CA ARG A 152 -14.72 7.70 2.91
C ARG A 152 -13.80 8.07 4.07
N ALA A 153 -14.03 9.21 4.71
CA ALA A 153 -13.22 9.66 5.84
C ALA A 153 -13.22 8.63 6.98
N SER A 154 -14.39 8.06 7.28
CA SER A 154 -14.55 7.05 8.33
C SER A 154 -13.73 5.78 8.06
N GLY A 155 -13.69 5.29 6.82
CA GLY A 155 -12.89 4.10 6.50
C GLY A 155 -11.39 4.36 6.44
N ILE A 156 -10.96 5.59 6.10
CA ILE A 156 -9.55 5.99 6.24
C ILE A 156 -9.15 6.03 7.72
N LEU A 157 -10.01 6.58 8.58
CA LEU A 157 -9.77 6.59 10.03
C LEU A 157 -9.73 5.18 10.61
N ARG A 158 -10.57 4.25 10.14
CA ARG A 158 -10.49 2.82 10.52
C ARG A 158 -9.15 2.21 10.11
N ALA A 159 -8.75 2.35 8.85
CA ALA A 159 -7.45 1.85 8.37
C ALA A 159 -6.28 2.41 9.21
N GLY A 160 -6.30 3.71 9.49
CA GLY A 160 -5.30 4.35 10.33
C GLY A 160 -5.29 3.81 11.77
N ALA A 161 -6.47 3.58 12.36
CA ALA A 161 -6.60 3.00 13.69
C ALA A 161 -6.08 1.55 13.75
N ASP A 162 -6.40 0.75 12.74
CA ASP A 162 -5.91 -0.64 12.63
C ASP A 162 -4.38 -0.66 12.58
N ILE A 163 -3.77 0.16 11.72
CA ILE A 163 -2.32 0.27 11.59
C ILE A 163 -1.69 0.79 12.89
N ALA A 164 -2.29 1.80 13.50
CA ALA A 164 -1.80 2.36 14.77
C ALA A 164 -1.84 1.32 15.90
N SER A 165 -2.83 0.42 15.92
CA SER A 165 -2.94 -0.64 16.93
C SER A 165 -1.81 -1.67 16.86
N LEU A 166 -1.10 -1.75 15.72
CA LEU A 166 0.04 -2.64 15.51
C LEU A 166 1.38 -2.01 15.91
N LEU A 167 1.41 -0.71 16.22
CA LEU A 167 2.62 -0.03 16.67
C LEU A 167 2.99 -0.45 18.09
N PRO A 168 4.27 -0.74 18.38
CA PRO A 168 4.70 -1.05 19.73
C PRO A 168 4.39 0.12 20.67
N LEU A 169 3.75 -0.19 21.81
CA LEU A 169 3.49 0.76 22.90
C LEU A 169 4.84 1.26 23.46
N GLY A 170 5.31 2.39 22.94
CA GLY A 170 6.62 2.96 23.28
C GLY A 170 7.14 4.04 22.32
N GLU A 171 6.55 4.17 21.13
CA GLU A 171 6.85 5.25 20.17
C GLU A 171 5.81 6.39 20.16
N VAL A 172 5.01 6.53 21.22
CA VAL A 172 4.22 7.75 21.45
C VAL A 172 4.96 8.56 22.51
N ARG A 173 5.60 9.65 22.11
CA ARG A 173 6.28 10.60 23.01
C ARG A 173 5.85 12.02 22.72
#